data_AF-A0A945FL16-F1
#
_entry.id   AF-A0A945FL16-F1
#
_cell.length_a   1.000
_cell.length_b   1.000
_cell.length_c   1.000
_cell.angle_alpha   90.00
_cell.angle_beta   90.00
_cell.angle_gamma   90.00
#
_symmetry.space_group_name_H-M   'P 1'
#
loop_
_entity.id
_entity.type
_entity.pdbx_description
1 polymer ?
#
loop_
_entity_poly.entity_id
_entity_poly.type
_entity_poly.pdbx_seq_one_letter_code
_entity_poly.pdbx_strand_id
1 'polypeptide(L)' 'MKKDYSEVKSKLRSQEWFNNPHNMGMTAVYVERFMNYGWTREELQSGKPVI' A
#
# COMPACT_ATOMS: atom_id res chain seq x y z
N MET A 1 -8.80 -28.67 18.49
CA MET A 1 -9.17 -27.29 18.14
C MET A 1 -8.37 -26.87 16.93
N LYS A 2 -8.95 -26.92 15.72
CA LYS A 2 -8.28 -26.45 14.49
C LYS A 2 -8.38 -24.92 14.50
N LYS A 3 -7.25 -24.23 14.43
CA LYS A 3 -7.20 -22.77 14.34
C LYS A 3 -7.37 -22.44 12.86
N ASP A 4 -8.53 -21.91 12.49
CA ASP A 4 -8.76 -21.46 11.12
C ASP A 4 -7.89 -20.22 10.87
N TYR A 5 -6.79 -20.40 10.15
CA TYR A 5 -5.93 -19.32 9.63
C TYR A 5 -6.54 -18.70 8.37
N SER A 6 -7.87 -18.70 8.22
CA SER A 6 -8.55 -18.04 7.11
C SER A 6 -8.41 -16.52 7.28
N GLU A 7 -7.36 -16.01 6.64
CA GLU A 7 -7.11 -14.62 6.23
C GLU A 7 -7.40 -13.52 7.25
N VAL A 8 -6.57 -13.41 8.29
CA VAL A 8 -6.26 -12.05 8.79
C VAL A 8 -5.45 -11.39 7.67
N LYS A 9 -6.11 -10.66 6.76
CA LYS A 9 -5.43 -9.76 5.82
C LYS A 9 -4.74 -8.68 6.63
N SER A 10 -3.54 -8.99 7.10
CA SER A 10 -2.67 -8.02 7.77
C SER A 10 -2.44 -6.86 6.81
N LYS A 11 -2.44 -5.64 7.35
CA LYS A 11 -2.15 -4.45 6.57
C LYS A 11 -0.80 -4.64 5.88
N LEU A 12 -0.77 -4.60 4.55
CA LEU A 12 0.47 -4.72 3.80
C LEU A 12 1.40 -3.57 4.20
N ARG A 13 2.70 -3.86 4.35
CA ARG A 13 3.72 -2.83 4.58
C ARG A 13 3.61 -1.67 3.59
N SER A 14 3.29 -2.00 2.32
CA SER A 14 3.13 -1.03 1.22
C SER A 14 2.11 0.08 1.51
N GLN A 15 1.10 -0.20 2.34
CA GLN A 15 0.05 0.77 2.69
C GLN A 15 0.57 1.92 3.56
N GLU A 16 1.67 1.76 4.30
CA GLU A 16 2.26 2.86 5.07
C GLU A 16 2.87 3.95 4.19
N TRP A 17 3.30 3.60 2.97
CA TRP A 17 3.86 4.54 2.01
C TRP A 17 2.77 5.11 1.08
N PHE A 18 1.92 4.26 0.49
CA PHE A 18 1.02 4.67 -0.59
C PHE A 18 -0.41 5.00 -0.17
N ASN A 19 -0.81 4.67 1.07
CA ASN A 19 -2.19 4.82 1.53
C ASN A 19 -2.29 5.01 3.05
N ASN A 20 -1.51 5.94 3.60
CA ASN A 20 -1.54 6.25 5.03
C ASN A 20 -2.37 7.53 5.30
N PRO A 21 -3.63 7.42 5.76
CA PRO A 21 -4.47 8.59 6.02
C PRO A 21 -3.95 9.45 7.18
N HIS A 22 -3.11 8.89 8.06
CA HIS A 22 -2.53 9.64 9.18
C HIS A 22 -1.31 10.48 8.75
N ASN A 23 -0.75 10.25 7.56
CA ASN A 23 0.38 10.99 7.02
C ASN A 23 0.25 11.23 5.51
N MET A 24 -0.81 11.94 5.13
CA MET A 24 -1.17 12.20 3.73
C MET A 24 -0.07 12.94 2.96
N GLY A 25 0.64 13.86 3.61
CA GLY A 25 1.74 14.62 2.99
C GLY A 25 2.89 13.71 2.56
N MET A 26 3.33 12.80 3.43
CA MET A 26 4.36 11.81 3.07
C MET A 26 3.85 10.84 2.00
N THR A 27 2.59 10.41 2.07
CA THR A 27 2.00 9.58 1.03
C THR A 27 2.03 10.25 -0.35
N ALA A 28 1.73 11.55 -0.44
CA ALA A 28 1.81 12.29 -1.69
C ALA A 28 3.23 12.24 -2.28
N VAL A 29 4.26 12.51 -1.46
CA VAL A 29 5.68 12.46 -1.88
C VAL A 29 6.07 11.08 -2.41
N TYR A 30 5.66 10.00 -1.74
CA TYR A 30 5.97 8.64 -2.21
C TYR A 30 5.27 8.33 -3.53
N VAL A 31 3.99 8.68 -3.66
CA VAL A 31 3.22 8.44 -4.89
C VAL A 31 3.86 9.19 -6.06
N GLU A 32 4.12 10.49 -5.92
CA GLU A 32 4.75 11.31 -6.96
C GLU A 32 6.11 10.76 -7.38
N ARG A 33 6.94 10.35 -6.41
CA ARG A 33 8.27 9.81 -6.72
C ARG A 33 8.21 8.54 -7.54
N PHE A 34 7.28 7.63 -7.23
CA PHE A 34 7.15 6.36 -7.96
C PHE A 34 6.51 6.55 -9.33
N MET A 35 5.60 7.52 -9.48
CA MET A 35 5.00 7.85 -10.79
C MET A 35 6.04 8.32 -11.82
N ASN A 36 7.16 8.92 -11.39
CA ASN A 36 8.28 9.28 -12.27
C ASN A 36 8.99 8.07 -12.90
N TYR A 37 8.72 6.84 -12.44
CA TYR A 37 9.28 5.60 -12.98
C TYR A 37 8.25 4.76 -13.74
N GLY A 38 7.12 5.35 -14.15
CA GLY A 38 6.11 4.67 -14.97
C GLY A 38 5.04 3.91 -14.18
N TRP A 39 5.00 4.07 -12.85
CA TRP A 39 3.89 3.56 -12.04
C TRP A 39 2.67 4.48 -12.13
N THR A 40 1.48 3.89 -12.15
CA THR A 40 0.22 4.64 -12.06
C THR A 40 -0.24 4.78 -10.62
N ARG A 41 -1.09 5.78 -10.34
CA ARG A 41 -1.69 5.94 -9.01
C ARG A 41 -2.55 4.73 -8.66
N GLU A 42 -3.30 4.22 -9.63
CA GLU A 42 -4.19 3.07 -9.51
C GLU A 42 -3.41 1.83 -9.08
N GLU A 43 -2.21 1.60 -9.62
CA GLU A 43 -1.34 0.49 -9.21
C GLU A 43 -0.84 0.66 -7.78
N LEU A 44 -0.30 1.83 -7.45
CA LEU A 44 0.26 2.13 -6.12
C LEU A 44 -0.79 2.08 -5.00
N GLN A 45 -2.04 2.45 -5.31
CA GLN A 45 -3.15 2.51 -4.35
C GLN A 45 -4.15 1.34 -4.50
N SER A 46 -3.84 0.33 -5.32
CA SER A 46 -4.71 -0.83 -5.58
C SER A 46 -4.94 -1.74 -4.36
N GLY A 47 -4.14 -1.61 -3.31
CA GLY A 47 -4.16 -2.53 -2.16
C GLY A 47 -3.58 -3.91 -2.48
N LYS A 48 -3.01 -4.12 -3.68
CA LYS A 48 -2.31 -5.36 -4.03
C LYS A 48 -0.91 -5.40 -3.38
N PRO A 49 -0.36 -6.59 -3.13
CA PRO A 49 1.03 -6.73 -2.69
C PRO A 49 2.00 -6.08 -3.69
N VAL A 50 2.93 -5.30 -3.15
CA VAL A 50 4.10 -4.81 -3.89
C VAL A 50 5.26 -5.74 -3.54
N ILE A 51 5.84 -6.38 -4.56
CA ILE A 51 6.94 -7.34 -4.40
C ILE A 51 8.26 -6.60 -4.43
#